data_AF-A0AAR5QBI0-F1
#
_entry.id   AF-A0AAR5QBI0-F1
#
_cell.length_a   1.000
_cell.length_b   1.000
_cell.length_c   1.000
_cell.angle_alpha   90.00
_cell.angle_beta   90.00
_cell.angle_gamma   90.00
#
_symmetry.space_group_name_H-M   'P 1'
#
loop_
_entity.id
_entity.type
_entity.pdbx_description
1 polymer ?
#
loop_
_entity_poly.entity_id
_entity_poly.type
_entity_poly.pdbx_seq_one_letter_code
_entity_poly.pdbx_strand_id
1 'polypeptide(L)'
;MMDKSFIFLLAAFVCSVGSAHIPTIPCPNYFRYVSDPYQNIEGLILVPYYQTPELLLAVNASMKGFFGQENSNMQLTMLTTATDLIQGLSTIVKYKLQFPVQDSIPQITSIIFNGQQFCTGPPVPMEAPNPYMPGSSSAVTNMYATHTSRFAPVQPQ
;
A
#
# COMPACT_ATOMS: atom_id res chain seq x y z
N MET A 1 -18.91 61.42 12.78
CA MET A 1 -17.45 61.18 12.90
C MET A 1 -17.30 59.82 13.56
N MET A 2 -16.55 58.91 12.92
CA MET A 2 -16.19 57.55 13.36
C MET A 2 -15.64 57.58 14.82
N ASP A 3 -15.62 56.51 15.61
CA ASP A 3 -14.90 55.28 15.27
C ASP A 3 -14.93 54.20 16.37
N LYS A 4 -14.61 52.98 15.95
CA LYS A 4 -13.87 51.91 16.66
C LYS A 4 -14.39 51.37 17.99
N SER A 5 -14.85 50.11 17.95
CA SER A 5 -14.07 48.98 18.50
C SER A 5 -14.85 47.67 18.39
N PHE A 6 -14.56 46.91 17.34
CA PHE A 6 -14.84 45.47 17.29
C PHE A 6 -13.50 44.78 17.05
N ILE A 7 -12.81 44.44 18.14
CA ILE A 7 -11.60 43.63 18.11
C ILE A 7 -12.07 42.17 18.03
N PHE A 8 -12.18 41.65 16.81
CA PHE A 8 -12.29 40.21 16.57
C PHE A 8 -10.88 39.61 16.56
N LEU A 9 -10.50 38.99 17.67
CA LEU A 9 -9.34 38.10 17.78
C LEU A 9 -9.63 36.80 17.03
N LEU A 10 -9.27 36.76 15.75
CA LEU A 10 -9.21 35.51 14.96
C LEU A 10 -7.80 34.91 15.14
N ALA A 11 -7.68 33.99 16.09
CA ALA A 11 -6.49 33.15 16.24
C ALA A 11 -6.48 32.12 15.10
N ALA A 12 -5.58 32.29 14.13
CA ALA A 12 -5.36 31.34 13.05
C ALA A 12 -4.60 30.12 13.58
N PHE A 13 -5.30 29.00 13.75
CA PHE A 13 -4.73 27.70 14.07
C PHE A 13 -4.18 27.08 12.78
N VAL A 14 -2.90 27.31 12.49
CA VAL A 14 -2.22 26.71 11.34
C VAL A 14 -1.83 25.27 11.70
N CYS A 15 -2.72 24.32 11.43
CA CYS A 15 -2.37 22.90 11.47
C CYS A 15 -1.35 22.60 10.36
N SER A 16 -0.08 22.48 10.73
CA SER A 16 0.97 21.96 9.84
C SER A 16 0.81 20.44 9.77
N VAL A 17 0.04 19.96 8.80
CA VAL A 17 -0.05 18.53 8.49
C VAL A 17 1.20 18.15 7.70
N GLY A 18 2.10 17.37 8.28
CA GLY A 18 3.22 16.78 7.56
C GLY A 18 2.68 15.83 6.49
N SER A 19 2.83 16.18 5.21
CA SER A 19 2.38 15.34 4.11
C SER A 19 3.41 14.24 3.87
N ALA A 20 3.12 13.00 4.30
CA ALA A 20 3.86 11.84 3.81
C ALA A 20 3.76 11.80 2.27
N HIS A 21 4.89 11.60 1.60
CA HIS A 21 4.91 11.51 0.13
C HIS A 21 4.31 10.16 -0.30
N ILE A 22 3.19 10.20 -1.01
CA ILE A 22 2.54 9.00 -1.56
C ILE A 22 3.13 8.73 -2.95
N PRO A 23 3.75 7.55 -3.18
CA PRO A 23 4.31 7.19 -4.49
C PRO A 23 3.25 7.08 -5.58
N THR A 24 3.68 7.26 -6.83
CA THR A 24 2.84 6.99 -8.00
C THR A 24 2.48 5.50 -8.08
N ILE A 25 1.22 5.22 -8.42
CA ILE A 25 0.70 3.86 -8.54
C ILE A 25 0.82 3.36 -10.00
N PRO A 26 1.56 2.28 -10.28
CA PRO A 26 1.70 1.75 -11.64
C PRO A 26 0.44 1.06 -12.18
N CYS A 27 -0.46 0.60 -11.31
CA CYS A 27 -1.64 -0.20 -11.66
C CYS A 27 -2.91 0.24 -10.89
N PRO A 28 -3.47 1.44 -11.18
CA PRO A 28 -4.54 2.05 -10.37
C PRO A 28 -5.85 1.24 -10.35
N ASN A 29 -6.05 0.33 -11.31
CA ASN A 29 -7.23 -0.54 -11.35
C ASN A 29 -7.16 -1.70 -10.35
N TYR A 30 -5.95 -2.08 -9.92
CA TYR A 30 -5.71 -3.25 -9.07
C TYR A 30 -5.12 -2.89 -7.71
N PHE A 31 -4.55 -1.69 -7.57
CA PHE A 31 -3.94 -1.22 -6.33
C PHE A 31 -4.26 0.24 -6.08
N ARG A 32 -4.47 0.59 -4.80
CA ARG A 32 -4.47 1.99 -4.34
C ARG A 32 -4.05 2.09 -2.88
N TYR A 33 -3.50 3.24 -2.52
CA TYR A 33 -3.30 3.60 -1.11
C TYR A 33 -4.63 4.04 -0.50
N VAL A 34 -4.87 3.65 0.75
CA VAL A 34 -6.01 4.05 1.57
C VAL A 34 -5.52 4.39 2.97
N SER A 35 -6.23 5.27 3.66
CA SER A 35 -5.98 5.55 5.08
C SER A 35 -6.93 4.76 5.95
N ASP A 36 -6.42 4.16 7.02
CA ASP A 36 -7.24 3.55 8.07
C ASP A 36 -7.86 4.64 8.98
N PRO A 37 -8.74 4.28 9.94
CA PRO A 37 -9.32 5.22 10.90
C PRO A 37 -8.30 5.93 11.81
N TYR A 38 -7.07 5.40 11.90
CA TYR A 38 -5.96 5.94 12.69
C TYR A 38 -4.96 6.72 11.83
N GLN A 39 -5.30 7.00 10.56
CA GLN A 39 -4.47 7.72 9.59
C GLN A 39 -3.20 6.99 9.13
N ASN A 40 -3.09 5.68 9.39
CA ASN A 40 -2.04 4.86 8.78
C ASN A 40 -2.38 4.62 7.32
N ILE A 41 -1.37 4.69 6.45
CA ILE A 41 -1.49 4.34 5.04
C ILE A 41 -1.37 2.81 4.90
N GLU A 42 -2.35 2.24 4.21
CA GLU A 42 -2.41 0.84 3.82
C GLU A 42 -2.60 0.73 2.30
N GLY A 43 -2.28 -0.43 1.73
CA GLY A 43 -2.61 -0.77 0.36
C GLY A 43 -3.91 -1.56 0.27
N LEU A 44 -4.79 -1.19 -0.66
CA LEU A 44 -5.93 -2.00 -1.06
C LEU A 44 -5.64 -2.62 -2.42
N ILE A 45 -5.65 -3.95 -2.48
CA ILE A 45 -5.48 -4.73 -3.71
C ILE A 45 -6.82 -5.34 -4.11
N LEU A 46 -7.18 -5.19 -5.38
CA LEU A 46 -8.39 -5.73 -5.98
C LEU A 46 -7.97 -6.60 -7.15
N VAL A 47 -8.24 -7.90 -7.10
CA VAL A 47 -7.90 -8.84 -8.19
C VAL A 47 -9.13 -9.65 -8.60
N PRO A 48 -9.32 -9.94 -9.90
CA PRO A 48 -10.43 -10.78 -10.35
C PRO A 48 -10.28 -12.22 -9.85
N TYR A 49 -11.39 -12.82 -9.45
CA TYR A 49 -11.47 -14.22 -9.04
C TYR A 49 -11.94 -15.10 -10.18
N TYR A 50 -11.15 -16.12 -10.52
CA TYR A 50 -11.43 -17.07 -11.60
C TYR A 50 -11.83 -18.46 -11.10
N GLN A 51 -12.53 -18.53 -9.95
CA GLN A 51 -13.07 -19.78 -9.40
C GLN A 51 -12.00 -20.87 -9.14
N THR A 52 -10.77 -20.46 -8.83
CA THR A 52 -9.70 -21.40 -8.50
C THR A 52 -9.76 -21.78 -7.01
N PRO A 53 -9.52 -23.05 -6.66
CA PRO A 53 -9.56 -23.51 -5.27
C PRO A 53 -8.38 -22.99 -4.45
N GLU A 54 -7.32 -22.52 -5.10
CA GLU A 54 -6.16 -21.92 -4.47
C GLU A 54 -6.02 -20.46 -4.93
N LEU A 55 -5.76 -19.59 -3.95
CA LEU A 55 -5.44 -18.19 -4.13
C LEU A 55 -4.03 -17.95 -3.59
N LEU A 56 -3.14 -17.48 -4.45
CA LEU A 56 -1.77 -17.09 -4.13
C LEU A 56 -1.57 -15.65 -4.59
N LEU A 57 -1.44 -14.74 -3.63
CA LEU A 57 -1.07 -13.35 -3.88
C LEU A 57 0.38 -13.14 -3.47
N ALA A 58 1.17 -12.52 -4.33
CA ALA A 58 2.53 -12.06 -4.06
C ALA A 58 2.66 -10.58 -4.43
N VAL A 59 3.28 -9.80 -3.55
CA VAL A 59 3.46 -8.35 -3.72
C VAL A 59 4.91 -7.99 -3.47
N ASN A 60 5.49 -7.25 -4.41
CA ASN A 60 6.81 -6.65 -4.27
C ASN A 60 6.66 -5.13 -4.15
N ALA A 61 7.49 -4.53 -3.31
CA ALA A 61 7.57 -3.09 -3.17
C ALA A 61 9.02 -2.63 -2.93
N SER A 62 9.26 -1.33 -3.04
CA SER A 62 10.55 -0.71 -2.77
C SER A 62 10.36 0.65 -2.11
N MET A 63 11.29 1.06 -1.25
CA MET A 63 11.23 2.36 -0.58
C MET A 63 12.62 2.96 -0.38
N LYS A 64 12.68 4.29 -0.23
CA LYS A 64 13.88 4.99 0.23
C LYS A 64 14.08 4.77 1.72
N GLY A 65 15.32 4.56 2.12
CA GLY A 65 15.76 4.32 3.48
C GLY A 65 16.36 2.93 3.67
N PHE A 66 17.16 2.80 4.74
CA PHE A 66 17.65 1.53 5.22
C PHE A 66 16.75 1.06 6.36
N PHE A 67 15.98 0.01 6.11
CA PHE A 67 15.20 -0.64 7.14
C PHE A 67 15.82 -2.02 7.38
N GLY A 68 16.13 -2.32 8.64
CA GLY A 68 16.61 -3.66 9.01
C GLY A 68 15.63 -4.73 8.54
N GLN A 69 16.13 -5.93 8.22
CA GLN A 69 15.31 -7.01 7.65
C GLN A 69 14.11 -7.40 8.52
N GLU A 70 14.18 -7.16 9.83
CA GLU A 70 13.09 -7.41 10.77
C GLU A 70 11.88 -6.46 10.58
N ASN A 71 12.10 -5.28 9.99
CA ASN A 71 11.10 -4.22 9.79
C ASN A 71 10.67 -4.06 8.31
N SER A 72 11.06 -4.96 7.42
CA SER A 72 10.73 -4.90 5.99
C SER A 72 9.57 -5.81 5.56
N ASN A 73 8.95 -6.52 6.51
CA ASN A 73 7.90 -7.48 6.21
C ASN A 73 6.55 -6.77 6.09
N MET A 74 6.05 -6.65 4.86
CA MET A 74 4.67 -6.25 4.62
C MET A 74 3.74 -7.40 5.00
N GLN A 75 2.52 -7.08 5.42
CA GLN A 75 1.52 -8.10 5.78
C GLN A 75 0.33 -8.05 4.82
N LEU A 76 -0.08 -9.21 4.34
CA LEU A 76 -1.25 -9.37 3.48
C LEU A 76 -2.38 -10.02 4.26
N THR A 77 -3.58 -9.43 4.16
CA THR A 77 -4.80 -9.99 4.75
C THR A 77 -5.90 -10.00 3.70
N MET A 78 -6.48 -11.17 3.45
CA MET A 78 -7.66 -11.27 2.60
C MET A 78 -8.88 -10.68 3.30
N LEU A 79 -9.56 -9.74 2.65
CA LEU A 79 -10.76 -9.07 3.15
C LEU A 79 -12.05 -9.72 2.62
N THR A 80 -12.00 -10.37 1.45
CA THR A 80 -13.14 -11.12 0.91
C THR A 80 -13.22 -12.49 1.57
N THR A 81 -14.40 -12.91 2.00
CA THR A 81 -14.53 -14.21 2.67
C THR A 81 -14.53 -15.35 1.65
N ALA A 82 -14.13 -16.54 2.08
CA ALA A 82 -14.22 -17.76 1.28
C ALA A 82 -15.67 -17.99 0.81
N THR A 83 -16.64 -17.79 1.71
CA THR A 83 -18.06 -17.97 1.46
C THR A 83 -18.55 -17.07 0.33
N ASP A 84 -18.15 -15.79 0.30
CA ASP A 84 -18.56 -14.86 -0.75
C ASP A 84 -18.05 -15.29 -2.13
N LEU A 85 -16.85 -15.86 -2.19
CA LEU A 85 -16.25 -16.34 -3.44
C LEU A 85 -16.90 -17.66 -3.90
N ILE A 86 -17.12 -18.59 -2.97
CA ILE A 86 -17.72 -19.91 -3.22
C ILE A 86 -19.17 -19.78 -3.68
N GLN A 87 -19.95 -18.89 -3.05
CA GLN A 87 -21.36 -18.65 -3.38
C GLN A 87 -21.53 -17.72 -4.58
N GLY A 88 -20.45 -17.21 -5.19
CA GLY A 88 -20.52 -16.29 -6.32
C GLY A 88 -21.04 -14.89 -5.97
N LEU A 89 -21.06 -14.52 -4.68
CA LEU A 89 -21.45 -13.20 -4.21
C LEU A 89 -20.38 -12.14 -4.52
N SER A 90 -19.12 -12.55 -4.71
CA SER A 90 -18.04 -11.69 -5.15
C SER A 90 -17.26 -12.30 -6.31
N THR A 91 -16.97 -11.48 -7.32
CA THR A 91 -16.07 -11.80 -8.44
C THR A 91 -14.70 -11.14 -8.28
N ILE A 92 -14.49 -10.38 -7.21
CA ILE A 92 -13.26 -9.68 -6.88
C ILE A 92 -12.76 -10.16 -5.53
N VAL A 93 -11.49 -10.55 -5.46
CA VAL A 93 -10.80 -10.78 -4.19
C VAL A 93 -10.14 -9.48 -3.74
N LYS A 94 -10.46 -9.06 -2.53
CA LYS A 94 -9.91 -7.87 -1.90
C LYS A 94 -8.84 -8.28 -0.90
N TYR A 95 -7.70 -7.63 -0.96
CA TYR A 95 -6.63 -7.77 0.04
C TYR A 95 -6.24 -6.42 0.63
N LYS A 96 -5.92 -6.45 1.92
CA LYS A 96 -5.26 -5.38 2.64
C LYS A 96 -3.77 -5.68 2.69
N LEU A 97 -2.95 -4.70 2.33
CA LEU A 97 -1.51 -4.72 2.42
C LEU A 97 -1.08 -3.72 3.49
N GLN A 98 -0.56 -4.19 4.61
CA GLN A 98 -0.10 -3.34 5.70
C GLN A 98 1.40 -3.09 5.55
N PHE A 99 1.78 -1.82 5.64
CA PHE A 99 3.17 -1.40 5.59
C PHE A 99 3.77 -1.38 7.00
N PRO A 100 5.00 -1.89 7.18
CA PRO A 100 5.64 -1.94 8.49
C PRO A 100 6.06 -0.57 9.01
N VAL A 101 6.24 0.41 8.11
CA VAL A 101 6.66 1.77 8.43
C VAL A 101 5.75 2.77 7.73
N GLN A 102 5.48 3.90 8.40
CA GLN A 102 4.57 4.95 7.94
C GLN A 102 5.30 6.25 7.53
N ASP A 103 6.56 6.41 7.96
CA ASP A 103 7.39 7.58 7.62
C ASP A 103 7.76 7.65 6.12
N SER A 104 7.82 6.49 5.46
CA SER A 104 8.14 6.36 4.03
C SER A 104 7.24 5.29 3.43
N ILE A 105 6.28 5.72 2.60
CA ILE A 105 5.31 4.80 2.00
C ILE A 105 6.00 4.04 0.85
N PRO A 106 6.03 2.70 0.88
CA PRO A 106 6.69 1.94 -0.18
C PRO A 106 5.95 2.03 -1.51
N GLN A 107 6.71 2.16 -2.59
CA GLN A 107 6.25 2.09 -3.96
C GLN A 107 6.07 0.63 -4.38
N ILE A 108 4.86 0.27 -4.81
CA ILE A 108 4.58 -1.07 -5.34
C ILE A 108 5.31 -1.27 -6.67
N THR A 109 6.03 -2.38 -6.78
CA THR A 109 6.80 -2.73 -7.99
C THR A 109 6.18 -3.93 -8.71
N SER A 110 5.51 -4.83 -8.00
CA SER A 110 4.82 -5.97 -8.61
C SER A 110 3.64 -6.47 -7.78
N ILE A 111 2.60 -6.94 -8.45
CA ILE A 111 1.49 -7.71 -7.88
C ILE A 111 1.26 -8.91 -8.79
N ILE A 112 1.37 -10.10 -8.23
CA ILE A 112 1.18 -11.38 -8.93
C ILE A 112 0.09 -12.14 -8.19
N PHE A 113 -0.94 -12.58 -8.90
CA PHE A 113 -2.05 -13.34 -8.35
C PHE A 113 -2.26 -14.62 -9.18
N ASN A 114 -2.15 -15.78 -8.53
CA ASN A 114 -2.24 -17.10 -9.17
C ASN A 114 -1.31 -17.24 -10.39
N GLY A 115 -0.09 -16.70 -10.29
CA GLY A 115 0.90 -16.72 -11.37
C GLY A 115 0.68 -15.66 -12.46
N GLN A 116 -0.43 -14.94 -12.45
CA GLN A 116 -0.68 -13.83 -13.38
C GLN A 116 -0.20 -12.50 -12.79
N GLN A 117 0.58 -11.76 -13.57
CA GLN A 117 1.10 -10.44 -13.20
C GLN A 117 0.06 -9.34 -13.52
N PHE A 118 -0.41 -8.65 -12.47
CA PHE A 118 -1.42 -7.58 -12.57
C PHE A 118 -0.81 -6.18 -12.48
N CYS A 119 0.37 -6.07 -11.89
CA CYS A 119 1.03 -4.81 -11.65
C CYS A 119 2.52 -4.92 -11.92
N THR A 120 3.11 -3.90 -12.52
CA THR A 120 4.56 -3.80 -12.74
C THR A 120 4.95 -2.35 -12.77
N GLY A 121 5.90 -1.99 -11.92
CA GLY A 121 6.44 -0.64 -11.84
C GLY A 121 7.94 -0.66 -11.61
N PRO A 122 8.64 0.44 -11.93
CA PRO A 122 10.05 0.55 -11.60
C PRO A 122 10.23 0.52 -10.07
N PRO A 123 11.35 0.01 -9.56
CA PRO A 123 11.71 0.23 -8.17
C PRO A 123 12.07 1.69 -7.93
N VAL A 124 12.07 2.10 -6.67
CA VAL A 124 12.62 3.39 -6.24
C VAL A 124 14.08 3.48 -6.71
N PRO A 125 14.46 4.54 -7.44
CA PRO A 125 15.82 4.69 -7.93
C PRO A 125 16.78 4.90 -6.76
N MET A 126 17.96 4.26 -6.85
CA MET A 126 19.07 4.58 -5.96
C MET A 126 19.57 5.97 -6.31
N GLU A 127 19.60 6.87 -5.33
CA GLU A 127 20.18 8.19 -5.52
C GLU A 127 21.71 8.09 -5.48
N ALA A 128 22.36 8.64 -6.50
CA ALA A 128 23.81 8.72 -6.52
C ALA A 128 24.31 9.52 -5.30
N PRO A 129 25.48 9.19 -4.73
CA PRO A 129 26.07 9.98 -3.66
C PRO A 129 26.16 11.45 -4.06
N ASN A 130 25.67 12.36 -3.21
CA ASN A 130 25.82 13.78 -3.47
C ASN A 130 27.31 14.13 -3.38
N PRO A 131 27.94 14.67 -4.43
CA PRO A 131 29.37 15.00 -4.41
C PRO A 131 29.72 16.08 -3.37
N TYR A 132 28.72 16.84 -2.91
CA TYR A 132 28.86 17.89 -1.89
C TYR A 132 28.52 17.41 -0.48
N MET A 133 27.98 16.19 -0.32
CA MET A 133 27.71 15.57 0.99
C MET A 133 28.18 14.11 0.99
N PRO A 134 29.47 13.87 1.31
CA PRO A 134 30.02 12.53 1.43
C PRO A 134 29.20 11.71 2.45
N GLY A 135 28.60 10.60 2.00
CA GLY A 135 27.79 9.72 2.85
C GLY A 135 26.26 9.89 2.73
N SER A 136 25.75 10.80 1.89
CA SER A 136 24.30 11.05 1.75
C SER A 136 23.57 10.11 0.77
N SER A 137 24.07 8.90 0.53
CA SER A 137 23.38 7.97 -0.38
C SER A 137 22.09 7.47 0.27
N SER A 138 20.94 7.74 -0.34
CA SER A 138 19.67 7.15 0.04
C SER A 138 19.70 5.66 -0.26
N ALA A 139 19.81 4.81 0.77
CA ALA A 139 19.63 3.37 0.62
C ALA A 139 18.23 3.06 0.08
N VAL A 140 18.09 1.95 -0.65
CA VAL A 140 16.79 1.46 -1.11
C VAL A 140 16.56 0.10 -0.46
N THR A 141 15.39 -0.06 0.17
CA THR A 141 14.96 -1.33 0.75
C THR A 141 13.88 -1.93 -0.15
N ASN A 142 14.07 -3.19 -0.55
CA ASN A 142 13.05 -3.98 -1.25
C ASN A 142 12.24 -4.78 -0.23
N MET A 143 10.94 -4.90 -0.46
CA MET A 143 10.00 -5.57 0.43
C MET A 143 9.18 -6.59 -0.34
N TYR A 144 8.76 -7.63 0.37
CA TYR A 144 7.97 -8.72 -0.18
C TYR A 144 6.88 -9.15 0.80
N ALA A 145 5.73 -9.55 0.27
CA ALA A 145 4.71 -10.26 1.02
C ALA A 145 4.01 -11.30 0.15
N THR A 146 3.64 -12.42 0.77
CA THR A 146 2.78 -13.45 0.18
C THR A 146 1.61 -13.77 1.07
N HIS A 147 0.53 -14.21 0.43
CA HIS A 147 -0.60 -14.78 1.11
C HIS A 147 -1.19 -15.92 0.28
N THR A 148 -1.42 -17.06 0.94
CA THR A 148 -2.03 -18.25 0.34
C THR A 148 -3.33 -18.58 1.03
N SER A 149 -4.37 -18.89 0.27
CA SER A 149 -5.62 -19.44 0.77
C SER A 149 -6.09 -20.58 -0.10
N ARG A 150 -6.70 -21.58 0.53
CA ARG A 150 -7.23 -22.75 -0.15
C ARG A 150 -8.67 -22.98 0.29
N PHE A 151 -9.52 -23.30 -0.67
CA PHE A 151 -10.92 -23.61 -0.48
C PHE A 151 -11.18 -25.04 -0.93
N ALA A 152 -12.15 -25.69 -0.28
CA ALA A 152 -12.66 -26.95 -0.80
C ALA A 152 -13.32 -26.70 -2.17
N PRO A 153 -13.12 -27.58 -3.16
CA PRO A 153 -13.84 -27.47 -4.43
C PRO A 153 -15.34 -27.52 -4.19
N VAL A 154 -16.09 -26.66 -4.88
CA VAL A 154 -17.56 -26.70 -4.89
C VAL A 154 -17.97 -28.04 -5.48
N GLN A 155 -18.60 -28.91 -4.67
CA GLN A 155 -19.17 -30.13 -5.21
C GLN A 155 -20.39 -29.76 -6.06
N PRO A 156 -20.48 -30.20 -7.32
CA PRO A 156 -21.69 -30.02 -8.10
C PRO A 156 -22.85 -30.74 -7.40
N GLN A 157 -23.94 -30.00 -7.15
CA GLN A 157 -25.20 -30.57 -6.66
C GLN A 157 -25.95 -31.31 -7.76
#